data_AF-A0A367R0P3-F1
#
_entry.id   AF-A0A367R0P3-F1
#
_cell.length_a   1.000
_cell.length_b   1.000
_cell.length_c   1.000
_cell.angle_alpha   90.00
_cell.angle_beta   90.00
_cell.angle_gamma   90.00
#
_symmetry.space_group_name_H-M   'P 1'
#
loop_
_entity.id
_entity.type
_entity.pdbx_description
1 polymer ?
#
loop_
_entity_poly.entity_id
_entity_poly.type
_entity_poly.pdbx_seq_one_letter_code
_entity_poly.pdbx_strand_id
1 'polypeptide(L)'
;MTGTIEEFKQLVDTEEFLQFFNLPYDEKFVNVNRLHILKKFSQYIREIDDNSPDLSAEEKLNQYSLALQKAYEVFLESTPHEQKLFKVFNDKPKNVVTLTEITSD
;
A
#
# COMPACT_ATOMS: atom_id res chain seq x y z
N MET A 1 15.65 4.08 -6.30
CA MET A 1 15.50 3.77 -4.87
C MET A 1 15.49 5.10 -4.14
N THR A 2 14.33 5.71 -3.98
CA THR A 2 14.24 7.05 -3.38
C THR A 2 13.67 6.91 -1.98
N GLY A 3 14.55 6.63 -1.03
CA GLY A 3 14.32 6.82 0.40
C GLY A 3 14.43 5.57 1.28
N THR A 4 14.94 5.77 2.49
CA THR A 4 15.05 4.74 3.54
C THR A 4 13.79 4.70 4.41
N ILE A 5 13.63 3.64 5.20
CA ILE A 5 12.52 3.55 6.17
C ILE A 5 12.55 4.69 7.21
N GLU A 6 13.73 5.27 7.44
CA GLU A 6 13.91 6.40 8.35
C GLU A 6 13.29 7.67 7.76
N GLU A 7 13.57 7.96 6.48
CA GLU A 7 12.93 9.08 5.77
C GLU A 7 11.42 8.91 5.71
N PHE A 8 10.94 7.69 5.42
CA PHE A 8 9.52 7.36 5.45
C PHE A 8 8.87 7.66 6.81
N LYS A 9 9.55 7.38 7.93
CA LYS A 9 9.05 7.66 9.28
C LYS A 9 9.04 9.16 9.63
N GLN A 10 9.79 9.98 8.90
CA GLN A 10 9.76 11.43 9.09
C GLN A 10 8.57 12.09 8.38
N LEU A 11 8.00 11.43 7.37
CA LEU A 11 6.83 11.93 6.64
C LEU A 11 5.61 11.88 7.56
N VAL A 12 4.80 12.92 7.48
CA VAL A 12 3.57 13.06 8.29
C VAL A 12 2.34 13.29 7.42
N ASP A 13 2.54 13.78 6.20
CA ASP A 13 1.48 14.11 5.27
C ASP A 13 1.26 13.01 4.22
N THR A 14 -0.01 12.75 3.88
CA THR A 14 -0.38 11.76 2.85
C THR A 14 0.29 12.03 1.51
N GLU A 15 0.40 13.30 1.13
CA GLU A 15 1.03 13.73 -0.11
C GLU A 15 2.52 13.37 -0.12
N GLU A 16 3.23 13.63 0.97
CA GLU A 16 4.64 13.26 1.11
C GLU A 16 4.85 11.75 0.97
N PHE A 17 3.99 10.94 1.59
CA PHE A 17 4.04 9.48 1.43
C PHE A 17 3.84 9.06 -0.03
N LEU A 18 2.85 9.65 -0.72
CA LEU A 18 2.58 9.32 -2.12
C LEU A 18 3.73 9.75 -3.04
N GLN A 19 4.30 10.94 -2.81
CA GLN A 19 5.46 11.45 -3.54
C GLN A 19 6.70 10.60 -3.29
N PHE A 20 6.92 10.16 -2.05
CA PHE A 20 8.01 9.28 -1.66
C PHE A 20 8.00 7.96 -2.43
N PHE A 21 6.82 7.33 -2.54
CA PHE A 21 6.64 6.11 -3.34
C PHE A 21 6.48 6.37 -4.84
N ASN A 22 6.51 7.63 -5.27
CA ASN A 22 6.25 8.04 -6.65
C ASN A 22 4.91 7.52 -7.19
N LEU A 23 3.92 7.41 -6.31
CA LEU A 23 2.57 7.00 -6.66
C LEU A 23 1.83 8.19 -7.26
N PRO A 24 1.14 8.06 -8.40
CA PRO A 24 0.35 9.16 -8.92
C PRO A 24 -0.94 9.28 -8.10
N TYR A 25 -1.31 10.51 -7.76
CA TYR A 25 -2.47 10.80 -6.93
C TYR A 25 -3.14 12.08 -7.40
N ASP A 26 -4.42 12.24 -7.06
CA ASP A 26 -5.12 13.50 -7.27
C ASP A 26 -5.04 14.34 -5.99
N GLU A 27 -4.41 15.51 -6.09
CA GLU A 27 -4.19 16.41 -4.95
C GLU A 27 -5.50 16.80 -4.28
N LYS A 28 -6.59 17.03 -5.03
CA LYS A 28 -7.88 17.41 -4.44
C LYS A 28 -8.51 16.25 -3.68
N PHE A 29 -8.47 15.06 -4.27
CA PHE A 29 -8.96 13.85 -3.62
C PHE A 29 -8.18 13.54 -2.34
N VAL A 30 -6.85 13.61 -2.39
CA VAL A 30 -5.99 13.42 -1.21
C VAL A 30 -6.26 14.49 -0.18
N ASN A 31 -6.36 15.76 -0.55
CA ASN A 31 -6.59 16.84 0.41
C ASN A 31 -7.91 16.64 1.19
N VAL A 32 -8.97 16.19 0.51
CA VAL A 32 -10.27 15.87 1.12
C VAL A 32 -10.20 14.60 1.98
N ASN A 33 -9.51 13.55 1.52
CA ASN A 33 -9.50 12.24 2.15
C ASN A 33 -8.25 11.92 2.99
N ARG A 34 -7.30 12.85 3.14
CA ARG A 34 -5.97 12.62 3.75
C ARG A 34 -6.05 11.99 5.13
N LEU A 35 -6.98 12.48 5.97
CA LEU A 35 -7.18 11.96 7.32
C LEU A 35 -7.69 10.52 7.29
N HIS A 36 -8.57 10.19 6.34
CA HIS A 36 -9.10 8.84 6.18
C HIS A 36 -8.06 7.88 5.58
N ILE A 37 -7.30 8.33 4.58
CA ILE A 37 -6.20 7.59 3.98
C ILE A 37 -5.14 7.30 5.04
N LEU A 38 -4.67 8.30 5.79
CA LEU A 38 -3.71 8.13 6.90
C LEU A 38 -4.23 7.16 7.97
N LYS A 39 -5.50 7.30 8.37
CA LYS A 39 -6.08 6.40 9.38
C LYS A 39 -6.13 4.95 8.89
N LYS A 40 -6.52 4.73 7.62
CA LYS A 40 -6.57 3.39 7.03
C LYS A 40 -5.16 2.84 6.83
N PHE A 41 -4.24 3.67 6.36
CA PHE A 41 -2.83 3.35 6.17
C PHE A 41 -2.18 2.92 7.49
N SER A 42 -2.37 3.68 8.57
CA SER A 42 -1.81 3.34 9.88
C SER A 42 -2.33 2.00 10.42
N GLN A 43 -3.57 1.60 10.09
CA GLN A 43 -4.07 0.27 10.42
C GLN A 43 -3.33 -0.82 9.63
N TYR A 44 -3.16 -0.65 8.32
CA TYR A 44 -2.39 -1.60 7.51
C TYR A 44 -0.93 -1.72 7.95
N ILE A 45 -0.27 -0.61 8.29
CA ILE A 45 1.10 -0.63 8.85
C ILE A 45 1.16 -1.51 10.10
N ARG A 46 0.18 -1.38 10.99
CA ARG A 46 0.10 -2.17 12.21
C ARG A 46 -0.14 -3.65 11.90
N GLU A 47 -1.02 -3.96 10.97
CA GLU A 47 -1.26 -5.34 10.52
C GLU A 47 0.01 -5.96 9.91
N ILE A 48 0.75 -5.21 9.09
CA ILE A 48 2.02 -5.67 8.50
C ILE A 48 3.07 -5.93 9.58
N ASP A 49 3.21 -5.03 10.54
CA ASP A 49 4.21 -5.18 11.61
C ASP A 49 3.88 -6.37 12.52
N ASP A 50 2.59 -6.62 12.77
CA ASP A 50 2.10 -7.77 13.53
C ASP A 50 2.27 -9.11 12.78
N ASN A 51 1.94 -9.14 11.49
CA ASN A 51 2.04 -10.36 10.66
C ASN A 51 3.47 -10.67 10.24
N SER A 52 4.36 -9.68 10.20
CA SER A 52 5.70 -9.83 9.63
C SER A 52 6.74 -9.00 10.40
N PRO A 53 6.96 -9.31 11.68
CA PRO A 53 7.88 -8.54 12.54
C PRO A 53 9.35 -8.67 12.10
N ASP A 54 9.71 -9.78 11.44
CA ASP A 54 11.08 -10.12 11.04
C ASP A 54 11.51 -9.55 9.67
N LEU A 55 10.68 -8.71 9.05
CA LEU A 55 11.01 -8.11 7.75
C LEU A 55 12.14 -7.09 7.86
N SER A 56 13.08 -7.18 6.90
CA SER A 56 14.09 -6.15 6.68
C SER A 56 13.46 -4.81 6.30
N ALA A 57 14.18 -3.71 6.54
CA ALA A 57 13.69 -2.35 6.27
C ALA A 57 13.16 -2.17 4.83
N GLU A 58 13.85 -2.77 3.85
CA GLU A 58 13.47 -2.78 2.44
C GLU A 58 12.15 -3.51 2.14
N GLU A 59 11.91 -4.63 2.83
CA GLU A 59 10.66 -5.39 2.70
C GLU A 59 9.52 -4.68 3.41
N LYS A 60 9.75 -4.13 4.61
CA LYS A 60 8.76 -3.27 5.29
C LYS A 60 8.34 -2.10 4.39
N LEU A 61 9.29 -1.44 3.74
CA LEU A 61 9.03 -0.32 2.84
C LEU A 61 8.20 -0.75 1.61
N ASN A 62 8.45 -1.94 1.05
CA ASN A 62 7.58 -2.52 0.01
C ASN A 62 6.15 -2.75 0.52
N GLN A 63 6.01 -3.36 1.70
CA GLN A 63 4.69 -3.62 2.30
C GLN A 63 3.95 -2.31 2.61
N TYR A 64 4.66 -1.28 3.07
CA TYR A 64 4.10 0.04 3.34
C TYR A 64 3.62 0.72 2.04
N SER A 65 4.40 0.62 0.96
CA SER A 65 3.97 1.11 -0.36
C SER A 65 2.65 0.47 -0.80
N LEU A 66 2.54 -0.86 -0.66
CA LEU A 66 1.32 -1.62 -0.99
C LEU A 66 0.14 -1.24 -0.09
N ALA A 67 0.38 -1.07 1.21
CA ALA A 67 -0.63 -0.63 2.18
C ALA A 67 -1.19 0.76 1.85
N LEU A 68 -0.33 1.70 1.47
CA LEU A 68 -0.75 3.05 1.09
C LEU A 68 -1.61 3.02 -0.17
N GLN A 69 -1.18 2.27 -1.18
CA GLN A 69 -1.92 2.09 -2.43
C GLN A 69 -3.29 1.45 -2.17
N LYS A 70 -3.36 0.37 -1.38
CA LYS A 70 -4.62 -0.27 -0.99
C LYS A 70 -5.55 0.67 -0.23
N ALA A 71 -5.01 1.43 0.73
CA ALA A 71 -5.79 2.42 1.45
C ALA A 71 -6.40 3.42 0.48
N TYR A 72 -5.60 3.95 -0.44
CA TYR A 72 -6.04 4.90 -1.45
C TYR A 72 -7.11 4.32 -2.40
N GLU A 73 -6.89 3.11 -2.91
CA GLU A 73 -7.82 2.39 -3.80
C GLU A 73 -9.17 2.13 -3.14
N VAL A 74 -9.21 1.75 -1.86
CA VAL A 74 -10.46 1.53 -1.12
C VAL A 74 -11.34 2.79 -1.10
N PHE A 75 -10.74 3.98 -1.00
CA PHE A 75 -11.49 5.24 -1.04
C PHE A 75 -11.89 5.63 -2.47
N LEU A 76 -11.05 5.32 -3.47
CA LEU A 76 -11.38 5.50 -4.89
C LEU A 76 -12.54 4.60 -5.33
N GLU A 77 -12.53 3.32 -5.00
CA GLU A 77 -13.62 2.39 -5.37
C GLU A 77 -14.94 2.76 -4.68
N SER A 78 -14.86 3.33 -3.47
CA SER A 78 -16.02 3.85 -2.75
C SER A 78 -16.56 5.16 -3.32
N THR A 79 -15.86 5.79 -4.27
CA THR A 79 -16.32 6.98 -4.99
C THR A 79 -16.65 6.63 -6.45
N PRO A 80 -17.88 6.84 -6.94
CA PRO A 80 -18.30 6.38 -8.27
C PRO A 80 -17.68 7.17 -9.45
N HIS A 81 -16.63 7.96 -9.22
CA HIS A 81 -16.21 9.01 -10.14
C HIS A 81 -15.01 8.64 -11.03
N GLU A 82 -14.02 7.85 -10.58
CA GLU A 82 -12.80 7.63 -11.40
C GLU A 82 -12.16 6.24 -11.22
N GLN A 83 -12.81 5.21 -11.76
CA GLN A 83 -12.23 3.85 -11.87
C GLN A 83 -11.20 3.74 -13.02
N LYS A 84 -10.10 4.51 -12.95
CA LYS A 84 -8.99 4.40 -13.92
C LYS A 84 -7.59 4.56 -13.32
N LEU A 85 -7.47 4.56 -12.00
CA LEU A 85 -6.18 4.65 -11.33
C LEU A 85 -5.70 3.25 -10.92
N PHE A 86 -4.76 2.72 -11.70
CA PHE A 86 -3.78 1.69 -11.32
C PHE A 86 -4.15 0.20 -11.46
N LYS A 87 -4.17 -0.24 -12.72
CA LYS A 87 -3.88 -1.64 -13.10
C LYS A 87 -2.39 -2.03 -12.93
N VAL A 88 -1.63 -1.30 -12.10
CA VAL A 88 -0.15 -1.30 -12.04
C VAL A 88 0.19 -1.08 -10.55
N PHE A 89 0.47 -2.07 -9.73
CA PHE A 89 1.60 -3.00 -9.75
C PHE A 89 1.28 -4.19 -8.84
N ASN A 90 0.76 -5.29 -9.40
CA ASN A 90 0.84 -6.59 -8.76
C ASN A 90 1.63 -7.53 -9.67
N ASP A 91 2.92 -7.23 -9.85
CA ASP A 91 3.89 -8.18 -10.39
C ASP A 91 4.97 -8.45 -9.34
N LYS A 92 4.57 -9.17 -8.29
CA LYS A 92 5.43 -10.13 -7.59
C LYS A 92 4.57 -11.32 -7.15
N PRO A 93 4.41 -12.36 -7.99
CA PRO A 93 3.97 -13.65 -7.48
C PRO A 93 5.12 -14.27 -6.68
N LYS A 94 5.07 -14.19 -5.35
CA LYS A 94 5.87 -15.08 -4.52
C LYS A 94 4.93 -15.85 -3.59
N ASN A 95 4.76 -17.11 -3.97
CA ASN A 95 4.09 -18.18 -3.24
C ASN A 95 2.59 -18.36 -3.53
N VAL A 96 2.24 -18.64 -4.80
CA VAL A 96 1.16 -19.60 -5.03
C VAL A 96 1.69 -20.94 -4.54
N VAL A 97 1.17 -21.40 -3.41
CA VAL A 97 1.29 -22.80 -3.02
C VAL A 97 0.67 -23.58 -4.17
N THR A 98 1.48 -24.32 -4.93
CA THR A 98 0.94 -25.42 -5.71
C THR A 98 0.45 -26.43 -4.69
N LEU A 99 -0.83 -26.32 -4.32
CA LEU A 99 -1.56 -27.45 -3.75
C LEU A 99 -1.50 -28.51 -4.84
N THR A 100 -0.52 -29.40 -4.75
CA THR A 100 -0.47 -30.61 -5.54
C THR A 100 -1.79 -31.33 -5.27
N GLU A 101 -2.60 -31.35 -6.32
CA GLU A 101 -3.82 -32.11 -6.57
C GLU A 101 -4.25 -33.07 -5.47
N ILE A 102 -5.43 -32.78 -4.89
CA ILE A 102 -6.27 -33.81 -4.29
C ILE A 102 -7.47 -34.01 -5.23
N THR A 103 -7.44 -35.08 -6.01
CA THR A 103 -8.60 -35.78 -6.59
C THR A 103 -8.07 -37.19 -6.91
N SER A 104 -8.24 -38.19 -6.04
CA SER A 104 -9.41 -39.09 -6.00
C SER A 104 -9.74 -39.75 -7.34
N ASP A 105 -9.16 -40.93 -7.58
CA ASP A 105 -9.89 -42.20 -7.79
C ASP A 105 -8.99 -43.35 -7.29
#